data_AF-A0A089I1P6-F1
#
_entry.id   AF-A0A089I1P6-F1
#
_cell.length_a   1.000
_cell.length_b   1.000
_cell.length_c   1.000
_cell.angle_alpha   90.00
_cell.angle_beta   90.00
_cell.angle_gamma   90.00
#
_symmetry.space_group_name_H-M   'P 1'
#
loop_
_entity.id
_entity.type
_entity.pdbx_description
1 polymer ?
#
loop_
_entity_poly.entity_id
_entity_poly.type
_entity_poly.pdbx_seq_one_letter_code
_entity_poly.pdbx_strand_id
1 'polypeptide(L)'
;MILVHQFKLECKRHFAMFASLTGLSCLINLYFLFSSGQDLAFLILTVNMVIGILIPVYIYVDYYREFFTGTMPVNHMLPVKTSSLFLVKSAVFMLGTTAVWSTTLLEVFLNPDGLYQARIADSASPALGILYLLLSKLCSIPAGLALIGLALAAGKRQRKPLLSHLCIAVLIVAVVAVQFALVIQDSSHWSLGTSANESFKQYANLLTVSPIYQEQAANINDTISWQSIGMNLLVACVAGSGAALLLNGRKYELYGK
;
A
#
# COMPACT_ATOMS: atom_id res chain seq x y z
N MET A 1 2.61 20.56 -19.09
CA MET A 1 4.04 20.82 -18.81
C MET A 1 4.34 20.93 -17.30
N ILE A 2 3.59 21.73 -16.53
CA ILE A 2 3.83 21.96 -15.09
C ILE A 2 3.68 20.67 -14.25
N LEU A 3 2.64 19.86 -14.47
CA LEU A 3 2.45 18.59 -13.74
C LEU A 3 3.60 17.59 -13.95
N VAL A 4 4.15 17.54 -15.17
CA VAL A 4 5.30 16.68 -15.50
C VAL A 4 6.55 17.17 -14.78
N HIS A 5 6.73 18.49 -14.67
CA HIS A 5 7.84 19.06 -13.89
C HIS A 5 7.70 18.74 -12.40
N GLN A 6 6.50 18.91 -11.84
CA GLN A 6 6.20 18.54 -10.45
C GLN A 6 6.47 17.05 -10.20
N PHE A 7 6.01 16.18 -11.10
CA PHE A 7 6.26 14.75 -11.00
C PHE A 7 7.76 14.42 -10.99
N LYS A 8 8.56 15.04 -11.87
CA LYS A 8 10.02 14.87 -11.88
C LYS A 8 10.67 15.34 -10.58
N LEU A 9 10.21 16.46 -10.02
CA LEU A 9 10.72 17.00 -8.75
C LEU A 9 10.40 16.05 -7.58
N GLU A 10 9.17 15.59 -7.48
CA GLU A 10 8.74 14.62 -6.47
C GLU A 10 9.50 13.28 -6.63
N CYS A 11 9.69 12.80 -7.86
CA CYS A 11 10.53 11.62 -8.12
C CYS A 11 11.95 11.82 -7.56
N LYS A 12 12.62 12.93 -7.87
CA LYS A 12 13.97 13.21 -7.36
C LYS A 12 14.01 13.27 -5.83
N ARG A 13 13.00 13.89 -5.22
CA ARG A 13 12.91 14.04 -3.77
C ARG A 13 12.78 12.70 -3.04
N HIS A 14 11.99 11.79 -3.59
CA HIS A 14 11.71 10.49 -2.97
C HIS A 14 12.62 9.37 -3.46
N PHE A 15 13.41 9.61 -4.50
CA PHE A 15 14.28 8.62 -5.13
C PHE A 15 15.18 7.92 -4.12
N ALA A 16 15.92 8.66 -3.30
CA ALA A 16 16.89 8.08 -2.37
C ALA A 16 16.24 7.12 -1.36
N MET A 17 15.03 7.45 -0.87
CA MET A 17 14.30 6.62 0.09
C MET A 17 13.77 5.34 -0.57
N PHE A 18 13.12 5.43 -1.74
CA PHE A 18 12.63 4.22 -2.41
C PHE A 18 13.76 3.38 -3.00
N ALA A 19 14.82 3.99 -3.52
CA ALA A 19 15.98 3.28 -4.06
C ALA A 19 16.73 2.51 -2.96
N SER A 20 16.92 3.10 -1.77
CA SER A 20 17.58 2.41 -0.66
C SER A 20 16.75 1.23 -0.15
N LEU A 21 15.44 1.41 0.03
CA LEU A 21 14.53 0.33 0.44
C LEU A 21 14.44 -0.78 -0.63
N THR A 22 14.39 -0.41 -1.91
CA THR A 22 14.38 -1.37 -3.02
C THR A 22 15.69 -2.15 -3.06
N GLY A 23 16.84 -1.47 -2.93
CA GLY A 23 18.14 -2.11 -2.91
C GLY A 23 18.29 -3.07 -1.73
N LEU A 24 17.90 -2.63 -0.53
CA LEU A 24 17.95 -3.45 0.68
C LEU A 24 17.02 -4.66 0.58
N SER A 25 15.78 -4.47 0.12
CA SER A 25 14.84 -5.57 -0.12
C SER A 25 15.38 -6.55 -1.18
N CYS A 26 15.94 -6.05 -2.28
CA CYS A 26 16.52 -6.89 -3.33
C CYS A 26 17.69 -7.73 -2.80
N LEU A 27 18.64 -7.14 -2.08
CA LEU A 27 19.79 -7.85 -1.51
C LEU A 27 19.35 -8.97 -0.56
N ILE A 28 18.33 -8.72 0.26
CA ILE A 28 17.83 -9.69 1.24
C ILE A 28 17.09 -10.84 0.53
N ASN A 29 16.23 -10.53 -0.44
CA ASN A 29 15.52 -11.55 -1.21
C ASN A 29 16.49 -12.39 -2.07
N LEU A 30 17.54 -11.76 -2.64
CA LEU A 30 18.60 -12.48 -3.34
C LEU A 30 19.40 -13.37 -2.39
N TYR A 31 19.79 -12.86 -1.22
CA TYR A 31 20.53 -13.65 -0.24
C TYR A 31 19.74 -14.89 0.20
N PHE A 32 18.41 -14.76 0.35
CA PHE A 32 17.54 -15.90 0.66
C PHE A 32 17.52 -16.96 -0.43
N LEU A 33 17.46 -16.53 -1.69
CA LEU A 33 17.43 -17.43 -2.85
C LEU A 33 18.60 -18.42 -2.84
N PHE A 34 19.75 -18.02 -2.27
CA PHE A 34 20.96 -18.82 -2.20
C PHE A 34 21.23 -19.44 -0.82
N SER A 35 20.34 -19.25 0.16
CA SER A 35 20.52 -19.77 1.51
C SER A 35 19.53 -20.90 1.81
N SER A 36 20.06 -22.05 2.22
CA SER A 36 19.30 -23.25 2.62
C SER A 36 18.97 -23.30 4.11
N GLY A 37 19.18 -22.23 4.88
CA GLY A 37 18.97 -22.18 6.33
C GLY A 37 17.59 -21.66 6.76
N GLN A 38 16.87 -22.43 7.59
CA GLN A 38 15.54 -22.04 8.10
C GLN A 38 15.55 -20.79 9.01
N ASP A 39 16.59 -20.59 9.81
CA ASP A 39 16.73 -19.41 10.70
C ASP A 39 16.78 -18.08 9.91
N LEU A 40 17.23 -18.15 8.65
CA LEU A 40 17.32 -17.00 7.77
C LEU A 40 15.94 -16.55 7.25
N ALA A 41 14.99 -17.46 7.09
CA ALA A 41 13.63 -17.15 6.66
C ALA A 41 12.93 -16.16 7.62
N PHE A 42 13.15 -16.33 8.94
CA PHE A 42 12.58 -15.43 9.95
C PHE A 42 13.17 -14.02 9.89
N LEU A 43 14.48 -13.90 9.65
CA LEU A 43 15.16 -12.61 9.48
C LEU A 43 14.61 -11.85 8.27
N ILE A 44 14.41 -12.54 7.15
CA ILE A 44 13.86 -11.95 5.91
C ILE A 44 12.42 -11.51 6.09
N LEU A 45 11.60 -12.33 6.74
CA LEU A 45 10.23 -11.98 7.10
C LEU A 45 10.20 -10.70 7.94
N THR A 46 11.08 -10.62 8.96
CA THR A 46 11.21 -9.45 9.83
C THR A 46 11.62 -8.20 9.05
N VAL A 47 12.61 -8.29 8.16
CA VAL A 47 13.03 -7.12 7.37
C VAL A 47 11.93 -6.67 6.40
N ASN A 48 11.27 -7.61 5.72
CA ASN A 48 10.14 -7.30 4.85
C ASN A 48 8.97 -6.65 5.63
N MET A 49 8.72 -7.07 6.87
CA MET A 49 7.75 -6.39 7.75
C MET A 49 8.18 -4.96 8.09
N VAL A 50 9.45 -4.76 8.47
CA VAL A 50 9.98 -3.43 8.79
C VAL A 50 9.84 -2.49 7.59
N ILE A 51 10.24 -2.94 6.39
CA ILE A 51 10.05 -2.18 5.14
C ILE A 51 8.56 -1.90 4.91
N GLY A 52 7.71 -2.91 5.10
CA GLY A 52 6.26 -2.81 4.96
C GLY A 52 5.59 -1.79 5.90
N ILE A 53 6.18 -1.51 7.08
CA ILE A 53 5.72 -0.48 8.01
C ILE A 53 6.31 0.90 7.66
N LEU A 54 7.60 0.94 7.34
CA LEU A 54 8.32 2.19 7.06
C LEU A 54 7.73 2.96 5.87
N ILE A 55 7.31 2.26 4.82
CA ILE A 55 6.72 2.87 3.62
C ILE A 55 5.42 3.65 3.96
N PRO A 56 4.37 3.04 4.54
CA PRO A 56 3.17 3.76 4.95
C PRO A 56 3.46 4.93 5.88
N VAL A 57 4.34 4.76 6.88
CA VAL A 57 4.69 5.83 7.82
C VAL A 57 5.35 7.01 7.09
N TYR A 58 6.29 6.74 6.20
CA TYR A 58 6.95 7.77 5.41
C TYR A 58 5.96 8.55 4.54
N ILE A 59 5.10 7.83 3.82
CA ILE A 59 4.05 8.43 2.97
C ILE A 59 3.11 9.29 3.81
N TYR A 60 2.66 8.78 4.97
CA TYR A 60 1.81 9.52 5.88
C TYR A 60 2.48 10.81 6.35
N VAL A 61 3.75 10.76 6.78
CA VAL A 61 4.48 11.94 7.25
C VAL A 61 4.64 12.97 6.15
N ASP A 62 4.94 12.55 4.91
CA ASP A 62 5.04 13.47 3.77
C ASP A 62 3.69 14.15 3.46
N TYR A 63 2.62 13.36 3.35
CA TYR A 63 1.28 13.90 3.13
C TYR A 63 0.80 14.78 4.28
N TYR A 64 1.13 14.43 5.52
CA TYR A 64 0.80 15.23 6.68
C TYR A 64 1.52 16.59 6.62
N ARG A 65 2.82 16.61 6.31
CA ARG A 65 3.59 17.86 6.20
C ARG A 65 3.09 18.77 5.08
N GLU A 66 2.71 18.17 3.95
CA GLU A 66 2.25 18.92 2.78
C GLU A 66 0.80 19.36 2.92
N PHE A 67 -0.12 18.42 3.12
CA PHE A 67 -1.55 18.69 3.06
C PHE A 67 -2.12 19.07 4.42
N PHE A 68 -1.59 18.57 5.53
CA PHE A 68 -2.15 18.87 6.85
C PHE A 68 -1.54 20.14 7.46
N THR A 69 -0.22 20.18 7.66
CA THR A 69 0.46 21.35 8.27
C THR A 69 0.77 22.45 7.27
N GLY A 70 0.95 22.14 5.98
CA GLY A 70 1.28 23.13 4.94
C GLY A 70 2.70 23.68 5.03
N THR A 71 3.64 22.89 5.57
CA THR A 71 5.02 23.32 5.87
C THR A 71 5.99 23.23 4.68
N MET A 72 5.50 22.88 3.48
CA MET A 72 6.32 22.76 2.27
C MET A 72 5.99 23.87 1.26
N PRO A 73 6.51 25.10 1.48
CA PRO A 73 6.13 26.27 0.69
C PRO A 73 6.56 26.19 -0.78
N VAL A 74 7.61 25.42 -1.11
CA VAL A 74 8.15 25.31 -2.48
C VAL A 74 7.14 24.75 -3.46
N ASN A 75 6.33 23.77 -3.04
CA ASN A 75 5.30 23.16 -3.88
C ASN A 75 4.04 24.03 -4.04
N HIS A 76 3.87 24.98 -3.13
CA HIS A 76 2.77 25.96 -3.13
C HIS A 76 3.08 27.20 -3.99
N MET A 77 4.32 27.37 -4.45
CA MET A 77 4.72 28.45 -5.37
C MET A 77 4.42 28.14 -6.84
N LEU A 78 4.20 26.87 -7.19
CA LEU A 78 3.76 26.49 -8.52
C LEU A 78 2.23 26.52 -8.59
N PRO A 79 1.62 27.11 -9.65
CA PRO A 79 0.16 27.26 -9.77
C PRO A 79 -0.50 25.93 -10.14
N VAL A 80 -0.51 24.97 -9.21
CA VAL A 80 -1.09 23.64 -9.37
C VAL A 80 -2.20 23.47 -8.34
N LYS A 81 -3.35 22.94 -8.76
CA LYS A 81 -4.44 22.60 -7.84
C LYS A 81 -3.97 21.57 -6.81
N THR A 82 -4.34 21.73 -5.55
CA THR A 82 -3.95 20.83 -4.45
C THR A 82 -4.34 19.37 -4.72
N SER A 83 -5.49 19.13 -5.34
CA SER A 83 -5.90 17.79 -5.80
C SER A 83 -4.97 17.21 -6.87
N SER A 84 -4.48 18.03 -7.81
CA SER A 84 -3.51 17.58 -8.81
C SER A 84 -2.13 17.31 -8.20
N LEU A 85 -1.70 18.11 -7.22
CA LEU A 85 -0.48 17.84 -6.46
C LEU A 85 -0.58 16.52 -5.69
N PHE A 86 -1.73 16.26 -5.06
CA PHE A 86 -2.01 14.98 -4.40
C PHE A 86 -1.88 13.82 -5.39
N LEU A 87 -2.54 13.89 -6.55
CA LEU A 87 -2.45 12.85 -7.58
C LEU A 87 -1.00 12.62 -8.06
N VAL A 88 -0.23 13.69 -8.28
CA VAL A 88 1.17 13.58 -8.69
C VAL A 88 2.00 12.86 -7.62
N LYS A 89 1.87 13.24 -6.35
CA LYS A 89 2.59 12.54 -5.26
C LYS A 89 2.12 11.11 -5.08
N SER A 90 0.81 10.85 -5.16
CA SER A 90 0.27 9.49 -5.14
C SER A 90 0.88 8.64 -6.24
N ALA A 91 1.01 9.16 -7.47
CA ALA A 91 1.65 8.43 -8.56
C ALA A 91 3.14 8.12 -8.27
N VAL A 92 3.90 9.06 -7.70
CA VAL A 92 5.29 8.82 -7.30
C VAL A 92 5.39 7.76 -6.20
N PHE A 93 4.53 7.83 -5.18
CA PHE A 93 4.48 6.83 -4.12
C PHE A 93 4.01 5.47 -4.59
N MET A 94 3.09 5.41 -5.57
CA MET A 94 2.71 4.17 -6.23
C MET A 94 3.90 3.53 -6.92
N LEU A 95 4.66 4.29 -7.72
CA LEU A 95 5.84 3.78 -8.41
C LEU A 95 6.91 3.29 -7.43
N GLY A 96 7.21 4.09 -6.41
CA GLY A 96 8.18 3.73 -5.38
C GLY A 96 7.78 2.47 -4.60
N THR A 97 6.53 2.39 -4.16
CA THR A 97 6.01 1.22 -3.42
C THR A 97 5.99 -0.02 -4.30
N THR A 98 5.60 0.13 -5.58
CA THR A 98 5.61 -0.98 -6.55
C THR A 98 7.02 -1.48 -6.82
N ALA A 99 8.01 -0.59 -6.90
CA ALA A 99 9.41 -0.95 -7.07
C ALA A 99 9.98 -1.72 -5.87
N VAL A 100 9.65 -1.30 -4.64
CA VAL A 100 10.06 -2.07 -3.46
C VAL A 100 9.36 -3.43 -3.45
N TRP A 101 8.05 -3.46 -3.69
CA TRP A 101 7.28 -4.70 -3.70
C TRP A 101 7.73 -5.69 -4.78
N SER A 102 8.12 -5.23 -5.98
CA SER A 102 8.53 -6.12 -7.07
C SER A 102 9.74 -6.98 -6.72
N THR A 103 10.59 -6.54 -5.79
CA THR A 103 11.73 -7.35 -5.29
C THR A 103 11.28 -8.63 -4.59
N THR A 104 10.09 -8.64 -3.99
CA THR A 104 9.51 -9.83 -3.37
C THR A 104 9.10 -10.89 -4.39
N LEU A 105 8.97 -10.52 -5.67
CA LEU A 105 8.68 -11.48 -6.74
C LEU A 105 9.83 -12.47 -6.97
N LEU A 106 11.06 -12.12 -6.57
CA LEU A 106 12.20 -13.04 -6.59
C LEU A 106 11.94 -14.25 -5.68
N GLU A 107 11.48 -14.01 -4.45
CA GLU A 107 11.09 -15.07 -3.51
C GLU A 107 9.89 -15.87 -4.04
N VAL A 108 8.92 -15.20 -4.67
CA VAL A 108 7.68 -15.83 -5.14
C VAL A 108 7.92 -16.77 -6.33
N PHE A 109 8.78 -16.39 -7.28
CA PHE A 109 8.93 -17.10 -8.55
C PHE A 109 10.21 -17.91 -8.70
N LEU A 110 11.27 -17.56 -7.97
CA LEU A 110 12.59 -18.18 -8.17
C LEU A 110 13.00 -19.11 -7.02
N ASN A 111 12.37 -19.00 -5.85
CA ASN A 111 12.72 -19.85 -4.71
C ASN A 111 12.02 -21.22 -4.79
N PRO A 112 12.77 -22.32 -5.02
CA PRO A 112 12.20 -23.66 -5.15
C PRO A 112 11.56 -24.15 -3.86
N ASP A 113 12.04 -23.70 -2.70
CA ASP A 113 11.45 -23.98 -1.38
C ASP A 113 10.35 -22.96 -1.02
N GLY A 114 10.06 -22.02 -1.93
CA GLY A 114 9.05 -21.00 -1.77
C GLY A 114 7.63 -21.57 -1.93
N LEU A 115 6.77 -21.29 -0.95
CA LEU A 115 5.35 -21.69 -0.91
C LEU A 115 4.56 -21.38 -2.18
N TYR A 116 4.99 -20.37 -2.96
CA TYR A 116 4.31 -19.95 -4.19
C TYR A 116 4.78 -20.70 -5.44
N GLN A 117 6.07 -21.02 -5.55
CA GLN A 117 6.56 -21.75 -6.71
C GLN A 117 5.93 -23.15 -6.76
N ALA A 118 5.85 -23.84 -5.61
CA ALA A 118 5.18 -25.14 -5.51
C ALA A 118 3.68 -25.06 -5.85
N ARG A 119 2.93 -24.12 -5.24
CA ARG A 119 1.47 -23.98 -5.48
C ARG A 119 1.12 -23.47 -6.88
N ILE A 120 1.96 -22.65 -7.50
CA ILE A 120 1.78 -22.20 -8.89
C ILE A 120 2.10 -23.34 -9.85
N ALA A 121 3.15 -24.11 -9.59
CA ALA A 121 3.53 -25.25 -10.42
C ALA A 121 2.44 -26.35 -10.44
N ASP A 122 1.80 -26.59 -9.29
CA ASP A 122 0.78 -27.63 -9.13
C ASP A 122 -0.65 -27.16 -9.41
N SER A 123 -0.85 -25.88 -9.76
CA SER A 123 -2.18 -25.32 -10.04
C SER A 123 -2.68 -25.65 -11.45
N ALA A 124 -3.98 -25.90 -11.56
CA ALA A 124 -4.69 -26.01 -12.85
C ALA A 124 -4.70 -24.69 -13.65
N SER A 125 -4.45 -23.54 -13.02
CA SER A 125 -4.46 -22.23 -13.69
C SER A 125 -3.40 -21.26 -13.13
N PRO A 126 -2.11 -21.50 -13.42
CA PRO A 126 -0.99 -20.71 -12.91
C PRO A 126 -1.10 -19.22 -13.28
N ALA A 127 -1.53 -18.93 -14.51
CA ALA A 127 -1.68 -17.58 -15.03
C ALA A 127 -2.69 -16.73 -14.23
N LEU A 128 -3.78 -17.34 -13.75
CA LEU A 128 -4.78 -16.65 -12.93
C LEU A 128 -4.23 -16.30 -11.55
N GLY A 129 -3.45 -17.20 -10.93
CA GLY A 129 -2.78 -16.93 -9.65
C GLY A 129 -1.78 -15.76 -9.75
N ILE A 130 -0.99 -15.72 -10.82
CA ILE A 130 -0.06 -14.61 -11.09
C ILE A 130 -0.82 -13.30 -11.30
N LEU A 131 -1.87 -13.32 -12.12
CA LEU A 131 -2.69 -12.15 -12.39
C LEU A 131 -3.31 -11.59 -11.10
N TYR A 132 -3.85 -12.46 -10.26
CA TYR A 132 -4.41 -12.10 -8.97
C TYR A 132 -3.36 -11.47 -8.03
N LEU A 133 -2.16 -12.05 -7.96
CA LEU A 133 -1.05 -11.52 -7.15
C LEU A 133 -0.61 -10.13 -7.60
N LEU A 134 -0.57 -9.86 -8.91
CA LEU A 134 -0.26 -8.53 -9.44
C LEU A 134 -1.40 -7.54 -9.15
N LEU A 135 -2.64 -7.91 -9.47
CA LEU A 135 -3.80 -7.02 -9.35
C LEU A 135 -4.14 -6.67 -7.90
N SER A 136 -4.07 -7.64 -6.98
CA SER A 136 -4.28 -7.39 -5.54
C SER A 136 -3.35 -6.30 -5.00
N LYS A 137 -2.12 -6.20 -5.51
CA LYS A 137 -1.14 -5.19 -5.09
C LYS A 137 -1.34 -3.86 -5.80
N LEU A 138 -1.53 -3.90 -7.11
CA LEU A 138 -1.74 -2.69 -7.91
C LEU A 138 -3.04 -1.97 -7.54
N CYS A 139 -4.06 -2.67 -7.05
CA CYS A 139 -5.30 -2.06 -6.57
C CYS A 139 -5.21 -1.59 -5.11
N SER A 140 -4.41 -2.24 -4.25
CA SER A 140 -4.34 -1.90 -2.83
C SER A 140 -3.47 -0.69 -2.51
N ILE A 141 -2.38 -0.47 -3.24
CA ILE A 141 -1.54 0.72 -3.07
C ILE A 141 -2.34 2.02 -3.30
N PRO A 142 -3.05 2.21 -4.43
CA PRO A 142 -3.85 3.42 -4.64
C PRO A 142 -5.00 3.55 -3.63
N ALA A 143 -5.60 2.43 -3.18
CA ALA A 143 -6.62 2.44 -2.14
C ALA A 143 -6.09 3.03 -0.82
N GLY A 144 -4.92 2.57 -0.37
CA GLY A 144 -4.28 3.09 0.85
C GLY A 144 -3.88 4.55 0.72
N LEU A 145 -3.30 4.96 -0.41
CA LEU A 145 -2.93 6.36 -0.67
C LEU A 145 -4.15 7.29 -0.68
N ALA A 146 -5.22 6.87 -1.34
CA ALA A 146 -6.49 7.59 -1.41
C ALA A 146 -7.12 7.74 -0.01
N LEU A 147 -7.10 6.67 0.79
CA LEU A 147 -7.62 6.69 2.16
C LEU A 147 -6.85 7.64 3.07
N ILE A 148 -5.51 7.62 3.02
CA ILE A 148 -4.67 8.57 3.79
C ILE A 148 -4.97 10.00 3.34
N GLY A 149 -5.04 10.25 2.03
CA GLY A 149 -5.37 11.57 1.49
C GLY A 149 -6.73 12.08 1.97
N LEU A 150 -7.76 11.23 1.93
CA LEU A 150 -9.10 11.55 2.41
C LEU A 150 -9.09 11.85 3.91
N ALA A 151 -8.45 11.00 4.71
CA ALA A 151 -8.40 11.14 6.17
C ALA A 151 -7.74 12.47 6.57
N LEU A 152 -6.61 12.82 5.96
CA LEU A 152 -5.93 14.08 6.20
C LEU A 152 -6.78 15.28 5.76
N ALA A 153 -7.42 15.20 4.60
CA ALA A 153 -8.28 16.25 4.08
C ALA A 153 -9.52 16.49 4.95
N ALA A 154 -10.14 15.43 5.46
CA ALA A 154 -11.25 15.49 6.40
C ALA A 154 -10.79 16.02 7.77
N GLY A 155 -9.66 15.52 8.28
CA GLY A 155 -9.08 15.95 9.56
C GLY A 155 -8.81 17.45 9.59
N LYS A 156 -8.17 18.01 8.55
CA LYS A 156 -7.82 19.44 8.51
C LYS A 156 -9.03 20.37 8.58
N ARG A 157 -10.24 19.88 8.26
CA ARG A 157 -11.46 20.68 8.38
C ARG A 157 -11.85 20.95 9.84
N GLN A 158 -11.45 20.09 10.77
CA GLN A 158 -11.70 20.29 12.19
C GLN A 158 -10.90 21.47 12.73
N ARG A 159 -11.51 22.25 13.64
CA ARG A 159 -10.86 23.42 14.27
C ARG A 159 -9.94 23.02 15.42
N LYS A 160 -10.27 21.94 16.15
CA LYS A 160 -9.50 21.48 17.30
C LYS A 160 -8.51 20.37 16.86
N PRO A 161 -7.25 20.41 17.34
CA PRO A 161 -6.24 19.43 16.93
C PRO A 161 -6.62 18.00 17.33
N LEU A 162 -7.14 17.82 18.55
CA LEU A 162 -7.60 16.51 19.03
C LEU A 162 -8.70 15.92 18.13
N LEU A 163 -9.72 16.73 17.79
CA LEU A 163 -10.81 16.29 16.91
C LEU A 163 -10.30 15.96 15.50
N SER A 164 -9.29 16.67 15.01
CA SER A 164 -8.69 16.36 13.72
C SER A 164 -7.99 15.00 13.72
N HIS A 165 -7.18 14.71 14.74
CA HIS A 165 -6.43 13.45 14.81
C HIS A 165 -7.37 12.27 15.05
N LEU A 166 -8.39 12.47 15.89
CA LEU A 166 -9.45 11.50 16.10
C LEU A 166 -10.24 11.23 14.81
N CYS A 167 -10.54 12.27 14.02
CA CYS A 167 -11.18 12.12 12.71
C CYS A 167 -10.33 11.30 11.73
N ILE A 168 -9.02 11.56 11.67
CA ILE A 168 -8.08 10.78 10.84
C ILE A 168 -8.11 9.30 11.26
N ALA A 169 -7.94 9.03 12.56
CA ALA A 169 -7.89 7.68 13.09
C ALA A 169 -9.21 6.93 12.86
N VAL A 170 -10.35 7.54 13.20
CA VAL A 170 -11.68 6.94 13.02
C VAL A 170 -11.96 6.65 11.55
N LEU A 171 -11.61 7.55 10.64
CA LEU A 171 -11.86 7.35 9.21
C LEU A 171 -11.05 6.17 8.66
N ILE A 172 -9.77 6.09 9.01
CA ILE A 172 -8.93 4.95 8.60
C ILE A 172 -9.47 3.66 9.20
N VAL A 173 -9.70 3.61 10.52
CA VAL A 173 -10.17 2.41 11.22
C VAL A 173 -11.54 1.96 10.70
N ALA A 174 -12.49 2.87 10.46
CA ALA A 174 -13.81 2.51 9.98
C ALA A 174 -13.76 1.89 8.58
N VAL A 175 -13.02 2.50 7.65
CA VAL A 175 -12.89 1.97 6.28
C VAL A 175 -12.19 0.62 6.29
N VAL A 176 -11.17 0.45 7.12
CA VAL A 176 -10.46 -0.82 7.31
C VAL A 176 -11.36 -1.89 7.90
N ALA A 177 -12.10 -1.56 8.96
CA ALA A 177 -12.99 -2.50 9.64
C ALA A 177 -14.12 -2.98 8.73
N VAL A 178 -14.70 -2.09 7.91
CA VAL A 178 -15.71 -2.48 6.92
C VAL A 178 -15.10 -3.38 5.85
N GLN A 179 -13.90 -3.05 5.33
CA GLN A 179 -13.24 -3.91 4.36
C GLN A 179 -12.92 -5.29 4.95
N PHE A 180 -12.43 -5.31 6.18
CA PHE A 180 -12.12 -6.51 6.92
C PHE A 180 -13.36 -7.40 7.11
N ALA A 181 -14.46 -6.84 7.60
CA ALA A 181 -15.69 -7.58 7.87
C ALA A 181 -16.26 -8.25 6.61
N LEU A 182 -16.18 -7.57 5.46
CA LEU A 182 -16.67 -8.08 4.19
C LEU A 182 -15.76 -9.15 3.57
N VAL A 183 -14.46 -9.13 3.85
CA VAL A 183 -13.49 -10.13 3.34
C VAL A 183 -13.50 -11.40 4.20
N ILE A 184 -13.81 -11.29 5.50
CA ILE A 184 -13.77 -12.41 6.45
C ILE A 184 -15.07 -13.20 6.52
N GLN A 185 -16.16 -12.67 5.96
CA GLN A 185 -17.49 -13.29 6.03
C GLN A 185 -17.51 -14.77 5.59
N ASP A 186 -16.61 -15.17 4.69
CA ASP A 186 -16.49 -16.54 4.17
C ASP A 186 -15.25 -17.30 4.71
N SER A 187 -14.55 -16.75 5.71
CA SER A 187 -13.30 -17.32 6.25
C SER A 187 -13.48 -17.93 7.64
N SER A 188 -12.79 -19.04 7.89
CA SER A 188 -12.85 -19.76 9.18
C SER A 188 -12.06 -19.08 10.30
N HIS A 189 -10.92 -18.47 9.97
CA HIS A 189 -10.01 -17.77 10.89
C HIS A 189 -9.30 -16.62 10.16
N TRP A 190 -8.75 -15.66 10.91
CA TRP A 190 -7.96 -14.56 10.37
C TRP A 190 -6.67 -14.36 11.18
N SER A 191 -5.60 -13.92 10.52
CA SER A 191 -4.35 -13.52 11.17
C SER A 191 -4.02 -12.05 10.87
N LEU A 192 -3.51 -11.37 11.90
CA LEU A 192 -2.88 -10.06 11.75
C LEU A 192 -1.39 -10.25 11.56
N GLY A 193 -0.86 -9.75 10.43
CA GLY A 193 0.54 -9.91 10.07
C GLY A 193 0.86 -11.24 9.38
N THR A 194 2.07 -11.35 8.87
CA THR A 194 2.53 -12.45 7.99
C THR A 194 3.07 -13.65 8.77
N SER A 195 2.59 -13.91 9.98
CA SER A 195 3.20 -14.90 10.89
C SER A 195 2.78 -16.34 10.64
N ALA A 196 1.73 -16.60 9.85
CA ALA A 196 1.43 -17.96 9.41
C ALA A 196 2.09 -18.23 8.06
N ASN A 197 2.98 -19.23 8.02
CA ASN A 197 3.50 -19.80 6.78
C ASN A 197 2.37 -20.18 5.80
N GLU A 198 1.17 -20.45 6.32
CA GLU A 198 -0.02 -20.82 5.54
C GLU A 198 -0.87 -19.62 5.10
N SER A 199 -0.83 -18.51 5.83
CA SER A 199 -1.54 -17.27 5.49
C SER A 199 -0.62 -16.42 4.62
N PHE A 200 -0.74 -16.60 3.31
CA PHE A 200 0.14 -15.92 2.39
C PHE A 200 0.13 -14.39 2.56
N LYS A 201 1.24 -13.76 2.14
CA LYS A 201 1.50 -12.33 1.91
C LYS A 201 0.55 -11.68 0.87
N GLN A 202 -0.59 -12.32 0.54
CA GLN A 202 -1.59 -11.91 -0.48
C GLN A 202 -2.17 -10.54 -0.14
N TYR A 203 -2.25 -10.23 1.16
CA TYR A 203 -2.88 -9.02 1.66
C TYR A 203 -1.89 -8.01 2.21
N ALA A 204 -0.63 -8.00 1.77
CA ALA A 204 0.20 -6.79 1.91
C ALA A 204 -0.33 -5.62 1.06
N ASN A 205 -1.56 -5.20 1.38
CA ASN A 205 -2.06 -3.85 1.25
C ASN A 205 -1.24 -2.99 2.23
N LEU A 206 -1.38 -1.67 2.16
CA LEU A 206 -1.01 -0.77 3.26
C LEU A 206 -1.77 -1.11 4.59
N LEU A 207 -2.68 -2.09 4.56
CA LEU A 207 -3.50 -2.65 5.64
C LEU A 207 -3.58 -4.19 5.53
N THR A 208 -2.66 -4.88 6.19
CA THR A 208 -2.45 -6.33 6.13
C THR A 208 -3.40 -7.13 7.01
N VAL A 209 -4.48 -7.66 6.43
CA VAL A 209 -5.22 -8.76 7.03
C VAL A 209 -5.36 -9.88 6.01
N SER A 210 -4.85 -11.06 6.35
CA SER A 210 -5.03 -12.28 5.56
C SER A 210 -6.03 -13.23 6.22
N PRO A 211 -7.10 -13.67 5.53
CA PRO A 211 -7.92 -14.78 5.98
C PRO A 211 -7.11 -16.09 5.90
N ILE A 212 -7.34 -16.99 6.85
CA ILE A 212 -6.76 -18.35 6.90
C ILE A 212 -7.87 -19.35 6.55
N TYR A 213 -7.61 -20.20 5.55
CA TYR A 213 -8.49 -21.30 5.16
C TYR A 213 -8.12 -22.59 5.91
N GLN A 214 -9.12 -23.43 6.21
CA GLN A 214 -9.02 -24.67 6.99
C GLN A 214 -8.16 -25.77 6.35
N GLU A 215 -7.99 -25.74 5.04
CA GLU A 215 -7.16 -26.71 4.30
C GLU A 215 -6.09 -25.95 3.52
N GLN A 216 -4.86 -26.49 3.48
CA GLN A 216 -3.85 -26.03 2.53
C GLN A 216 -4.38 -26.28 1.13
N ALA A 217 -4.97 -25.26 0.52
CA ALA A 217 -5.44 -25.33 -0.86
C ALA A 217 -4.26 -25.73 -1.76
N ALA A 218 -4.30 -26.94 -2.29
CA ALA A 218 -3.31 -27.44 -3.24
C ALA A 218 -3.35 -26.64 -4.55
N ASN A 219 -4.53 -26.11 -4.91
CA ASN A 219 -4.72 -25.27 -6.06
C ASN A 219 -4.78 -23.78 -5.65
N ILE A 220 -3.93 -22.95 -6.28
CA ILE A 220 -3.91 -21.51 -6.03
C ILE A 220 -5.26 -20.84 -6.33
N ASN A 221 -6.05 -21.39 -7.26
CA ASN A 221 -7.33 -20.84 -7.65
C ASN A 221 -8.33 -20.76 -6.48
N ASP A 222 -8.22 -21.68 -5.53
CA ASP A 222 -9.10 -21.75 -4.37
C ASP A 222 -8.71 -20.71 -3.29
N THR A 223 -7.54 -20.08 -3.43
CA THR A 223 -7.06 -18.99 -2.56
C THR A 223 -7.36 -17.59 -3.12
N ILE A 224 -7.92 -17.51 -4.34
CA ILE A 224 -8.18 -16.24 -5.02
C ILE A 224 -9.46 -15.61 -4.49
N SER A 225 -9.36 -14.41 -3.90
CA SER A 225 -10.52 -13.59 -3.52
C SER A 225 -10.61 -12.33 -4.38
N TRP A 226 -11.30 -12.43 -5.53
CA TRP A 226 -11.52 -11.29 -6.43
C TRP A 226 -12.26 -10.13 -5.76
N GLN A 227 -13.07 -10.42 -4.73
CA GLN A 227 -13.75 -9.41 -3.93
C GLN A 227 -12.76 -8.44 -3.27
N SER A 228 -11.60 -8.92 -2.80
CA SER A 228 -10.54 -8.07 -2.24
C SER A 228 -10.02 -7.05 -3.27
N ILE A 229 -9.83 -7.45 -4.52
CA ILE A 229 -9.42 -6.55 -5.60
C ILE A 229 -10.51 -5.51 -5.89
N GLY A 230 -11.75 -5.96 -6.02
CA GLY A 230 -12.90 -5.09 -6.28
C GLY A 230 -13.10 -4.05 -5.18
N MET A 231 -12.98 -4.44 -3.91
CA MET A 231 -13.11 -3.53 -2.77
C MET A 231 -11.98 -2.51 -2.69
N ASN A 232 -10.73 -2.92 -2.95
CA ASN A 232 -9.61 -1.98 -3.02
C ASN A 232 -9.81 -0.96 -4.15
N LEU A 233 -10.25 -1.41 -5.32
CA LEU A 233 -10.55 -0.52 -6.43
C LEU A 233 -11.67 0.47 -6.09
N LEU A 234 -12.75 0.00 -5.45
CA LEU A 234 -13.84 0.84 -4.97
C LEU A 234 -13.34 1.90 -3.98
N VAL A 235 -12.52 1.49 -3.01
CA VAL A 235 -11.95 2.41 -2.01
C VAL A 235 -11.04 3.43 -2.67
N ALA A 236 -10.19 3.03 -3.61
CA ALA A 236 -9.35 3.94 -4.38
C ALA A 236 -10.19 4.99 -5.12
N CYS A 237 -11.29 4.58 -5.77
CA CYS A 237 -12.20 5.49 -6.45
C CYS A 237 -12.94 6.41 -5.48
N VAL A 238 -13.64 5.87 -4.49
CA VAL A 238 -14.48 6.65 -3.57
C VAL A 238 -13.64 7.58 -2.69
N ALA A 239 -12.58 7.05 -2.07
CA ALA A 239 -11.71 7.86 -1.23
C ALA A 239 -10.89 8.86 -2.07
N GLY A 240 -10.49 8.48 -3.29
CA GLY A 240 -9.76 9.37 -4.20
C GLY A 240 -10.62 10.55 -4.66
N SER A 241 -11.86 10.28 -5.08
CA SER A 241 -12.85 11.31 -5.42
C SER A 241 -13.16 12.20 -4.22
N GLY A 242 -13.38 11.60 -3.04
CA GLY A 242 -13.59 12.35 -1.80
C GLY A 242 -12.40 13.26 -1.45
N ALA A 243 -11.18 12.72 -1.48
CA ALA A 243 -9.96 13.47 -1.21
C ALA A 243 -9.79 14.64 -2.20
N ALA A 244 -9.98 14.40 -3.50
CA ALA A 244 -9.89 15.44 -4.52
C ALA A 244 -10.89 16.59 -4.30
N LEU A 245 -12.14 16.27 -3.91
CA LEU A 245 -13.15 17.27 -3.58
C LEU A 245 -12.78 18.05 -2.31
N LEU A 246 -12.30 17.37 -1.27
CA LEU A 246 -11.96 18.03 0.00
C LEU A 246 -10.72 18.93 -0.12
N LEU A 247 -9.71 18.50 -0.88
CA LEU A 247 -8.44 19.20 -1.11
C LEU A 247 -8.58 20.43 -2.00
N ASN A 248 -9.62 20.53 -2.83
CA ASN A 248 -9.94 21.73 -3.60
C ASN A 248 -10.80 22.74 -2.81
N GLY A 249 -11.01 22.55 -1.51
CA GLY A 249 -11.78 23.48 -0.69
C GLY A 249 -10.97 24.71 -0.22
N ARG A 250 -11.68 25.77 0.20
CA ARG A 250 -11.12 27.06 0.67
C ARG A 250 -9.97 26.95 1.69
N LYS A 251 -9.95 25.92 2.54
CA LYS A 251 -8.88 25.67 3.54
C LYS A 251 -7.51 25.31 2.93
N TYR A 252 -7.46 25.04 1.63
CA TYR A 252 -6.27 24.62 0.89
C TYR A 252 -5.88 25.58 -0.25
N GLU A 253 -6.67 26.64 -0.47
CA GLU A 253 -6.32 27.72 -1.39
C GLU A 253 -5.37 28.68 -0.68
N LEU A 254 -4.14 28.86 -1.20
CA LEU A 254 -3.19 29.88 -0.71
C LEU A 254 -3.67 31.31 -0.92
N TYR A 255 -4.71 31.48 -1.74
CA TYR A 255 -5.40 32.72 -1.96
C TYR A 255 -6.83 32.55 -1.47
N GLY A 256 -7.00 32.66 -0.15
CA GLY A 256 -8.31 32.97 0.39
C GLY A 256 -8.86 34.20 -0.33
N LYS A 257 -9.98 34.02 -1.02
CA LYS A 257 -10.99 35.07 -1.06
C LYS A 257 -12.03 34.74 0.01
#